data_AF-A0A8J6H003-F1
#
_entry.id   AF-A0A8J6H003-F1
#
_cell.length_a   1.000
_cell.length_b   1.000
_cell.length_c   1.000
_cell.angle_alpha   90.00
_cell.angle_beta   90.00
_cell.angle_gamma   90.00
#
_symmetry.space_group_name_H-M   'P 1'
#
loop_
_entity.id
_entity.type
_entity.pdbx_description
1 polymer ?
#
loop_
_entity_poly.entity_id
_entity_poly.type
_entity_poly.pdbx_seq_one_letter_code
_entity_poly.pdbx_strand_id
1 'polypeptide(L)'
;MREGGANRLCCICSCLCSPSFSLGNETLKVPLALFALNRQRLCERLRKNAAVQAGSVVVLQGGEEMQRYCTDTSIIFRQESFFHWAFGVIESGCYGVIDVDTGKSTLFVPRLPPSYATWMGKIHSKEHFKEKYAVDNVQYTDEIASVLTSQKPSALLTLRGVNTDSGSVCREASFDGISKFNVNNRILHPEIVECRVFKTDMELEVLRYTNRISSEAHREIIGFVKKEVLGTGIVSEQAVSDLGPMEEMID
;
A
#
# COMPACT_ATOMS: atom_id res chain seq x y z
N MET A 1 55.44 -13.89 30.12
CA MET A 1 54.19 -13.23 30.51
C MET A 1 54.19 -11.83 29.92
N ARG A 2 53.54 -11.64 28.78
CA ARG A 2 53.38 -10.34 28.13
C ARG A 2 51.96 -10.24 27.58
N GLU A 3 51.40 -9.06 27.78
CA GLU A 3 50.05 -8.62 27.47
C GLU A 3 49.71 -8.76 25.98
N GLY A 4 48.48 -9.18 25.69
CA GLY A 4 47.90 -9.19 24.35
C GLY A 4 46.55 -8.48 24.39
N GLY A 5 46.55 -7.22 23.96
CA GLY A 5 45.38 -6.34 23.94
C GLY A 5 44.26 -6.86 23.04
N ALA A 6 43.05 -6.90 23.60
CA ALA A 6 41.82 -7.19 22.87
C ALA A 6 41.42 -5.97 22.03
N ASN A 7 41.71 -6.02 20.73
CA ASN A 7 41.08 -5.14 19.73
C ASN A 7 39.60 -5.54 19.59
N ARG A 8 38.72 -4.89 20.35
CA ARG A 8 37.28 -4.89 20.05
C ARG A 8 37.04 -3.92 18.90
N LEU A 9 37.01 -4.43 17.67
CA LEU A 9 36.30 -3.73 16.61
C LEU A 9 34.83 -3.68 16.98
N CYS A 10 34.39 -2.51 17.41
CA CYS A 10 32.98 -2.13 17.42
C CYS A 10 32.50 -2.18 15.96
N CYS A 11 31.86 -3.29 15.58
CA CYS A 11 31.06 -3.33 14.36
C CYS A 11 29.94 -2.29 14.54
N ILE A 12 30.14 -1.13 13.91
CA ILE A 12 29.10 -0.14 13.68
C ILE A 12 28.02 -0.87 12.87
N CYS A 13 27.02 -1.37 13.57
CA CYS A 13 25.78 -1.82 12.97
C CYS A 13 25.07 -0.55 12.51
N SER A 14 25.34 -0.13 11.27
CA SER A 14 24.51 0.81 10.55
C SER A 14 23.17 0.13 10.29
N CYS A 15 22.32 0.09 11.32
CA CYS A 15 20.90 -0.16 11.18
C CYS A 15 20.33 0.98 10.33
N LEU A 16 20.40 0.84 9.00
CA LEU A 16 19.53 1.56 8.09
C LEU A 16 18.11 1.16 8.46
N CYS A 17 17.49 1.94 9.34
CA CYS A 17 16.12 1.72 9.78
C CYS A 17 15.24 1.83 8.54
N SER A 18 14.81 0.69 8.02
CA SER A 18 13.95 0.64 6.84
C SER A 18 12.67 1.43 7.13
N PRO A 19 12.13 2.16 6.14
CA PRO A 19 10.93 2.98 6.35
C PRO A 19 9.79 2.11 6.86
N SER A 20 8.96 2.69 7.72
CA SER A 20 7.75 2.06 8.24
C SER A 20 6.56 3.01 8.18
N PHE A 21 5.39 2.48 7.85
CA PHE A 21 4.13 3.20 8.06
C PHE A 21 3.79 3.23 9.56
N SER A 22 3.44 4.40 10.08
CA SER A 22 3.07 4.59 11.47
C SER A 22 2.16 5.81 11.59
N LEU A 23 1.14 5.72 12.45
CA LEU A 23 0.26 6.84 12.81
C LEU A 23 0.62 7.44 14.18
N GLY A 24 1.83 7.16 14.68
CA GLY A 24 2.30 7.63 15.98
C GLY A 24 1.71 6.85 17.17
N ASN A 25 1.85 7.41 18.37
CA ASN A 25 1.37 6.84 19.64
C ASN A 25 1.77 5.36 19.80
N GLU A 26 0.82 4.52 20.23
CA GLU A 26 0.97 3.07 20.38
C GLU A 26 0.53 2.29 19.13
N THR A 27 0.45 2.97 17.97
CA THR A 27 0.08 2.30 16.72
C THR A 27 1.22 1.44 16.20
N LEU A 28 0.88 0.32 15.56
CA LEU A 28 1.86 -0.58 14.97
C LEU A 28 2.67 0.14 13.89
N LYS A 29 4.01 0.01 13.97
CA LYS A 29 4.92 0.39 12.89
C LYS A 29 5.00 -0.75 11.89
N VAL A 30 4.46 -0.54 10.69
CA VAL A 30 4.44 -1.55 9.63
C VAL A 30 5.63 -1.33 8.70
N PRO A 31 6.65 -2.22 8.67
CA PRO A 31 7.82 -2.01 7.83
C PRO A 31 7.44 -2.12 6.35
N LEU A 32 7.95 -1.21 5.50
CA LEU A 32 7.72 -1.25 4.06
C LEU A 32 8.36 -2.48 3.39
N ALA A 33 9.29 -3.15 4.09
CA ALA A 33 9.83 -4.45 3.72
C ALA A 33 8.73 -5.53 3.54
N LEU A 34 7.58 -5.39 4.20
CA LEU A 34 6.40 -6.24 4.00
C LEU A 34 6.02 -6.28 2.51
N PHE A 35 5.87 -5.11 1.89
CA PHE A 35 5.45 -5.00 0.50
C PHE A 35 6.57 -5.42 -0.45
N ALA A 36 7.83 -5.14 -0.13
CA ALA A 36 8.97 -5.64 -0.90
C ALA A 36 9.02 -7.18 -0.94
N LEU A 37 8.80 -7.85 0.19
CA LEU A 37 8.72 -9.31 0.26
C LEU A 37 7.54 -9.85 -0.56
N ASN A 38 6.40 -9.17 -0.55
CA ASN A 38 5.26 -9.54 -1.39
C ASN A 38 5.56 -9.47 -2.89
N ARG A 39 6.23 -8.40 -3.35
CA ARG A 39 6.69 -8.30 -4.75
C ARG A 39 7.66 -9.41 -5.11
N GLN A 40 8.59 -9.72 -4.22
CA GLN A 40 9.54 -10.82 -4.40
C GLN A 40 8.82 -12.17 -4.55
N ARG A 41 7.92 -12.51 -3.61
CA ARG A 41 7.12 -13.75 -3.64
C ARG A 41 6.30 -13.88 -4.92
N LEU A 42 5.70 -12.78 -5.39
CA LEU A 42 4.97 -12.74 -6.65
C LEU A 42 5.90 -13.06 -7.84
N CYS A 43 7.07 -12.42 -7.91
CA CYS A 43 8.03 -12.67 -8.98
C CYS A 43 8.54 -14.11 -8.96
N GLU A 44 8.89 -14.65 -7.79
CA GLU A 44 9.31 -16.04 -7.63
C GLU A 44 8.25 -17.03 -8.13
N ARG A 45 6.97 -16.73 -7.88
CA ARG A 45 5.86 -17.55 -8.34
C ARG A 45 5.68 -17.44 -9.85
N LEU A 46 5.70 -16.22 -10.40
CA LEU A 46 5.60 -15.97 -11.84
C LEU A 46 6.74 -16.62 -12.63
N ARG A 47 7.98 -16.57 -12.14
CA ARG A 47 9.15 -17.21 -12.78
C ARG A 47 9.02 -18.74 -12.87
N LYS A 48 8.22 -19.36 -12.00
CA LYS A 48 7.94 -20.81 -12.04
C LYS A 48 6.82 -21.18 -13.01
N ASN A 49 6.06 -20.20 -13.50
CA ASN A 49 4.98 -20.44 -14.45
C ASN A 49 5.53 -20.44 -15.88
N ALA A 50 5.46 -21.59 -16.56
CA ALA A 50 5.98 -21.78 -17.92
C ALA A 50 5.32 -20.90 -18.99
N ALA A 51 4.15 -20.31 -18.72
CA ALA A 51 3.49 -19.37 -19.63
C ALA A 51 4.03 -17.93 -19.52
N VAL A 52 4.85 -17.63 -18.52
CA VAL A 52 5.46 -16.30 -18.35
C VAL A 52 6.71 -16.20 -19.23
N GLN A 53 6.73 -15.18 -20.08
CA GLN A 53 7.88 -14.91 -20.95
C GLN A 53 8.97 -14.17 -20.18
N ALA A 54 10.24 -14.45 -20.46
CA ALA A 54 11.34 -13.63 -19.94
C ALA A 54 11.17 -12.17 -20.39
N GLY A 55 11.52 -11.22 -19.53
CA GLY A 55 11.28 -9.79 -19.73
C GLY A 55 9.81 -9.36 -19.59
N SER A 56 8.97 -10.17 -18.93
CA SER A 56 7.60 -9.77 -18.59
C SER A 56 7.61 -8.74 -17.46
N VAL A 57 6.68 -7.78 -17.53
CA VAL A 57 6.52 -6.74 -16.50
C VAL A 57 5.09 -6.78 -15.96
N VAL A 58 4.94 -6.91 -14.65
CA VAL A 58 3.65 -6.75 -13.97
C VAL A 58 3.26 -5.28 -13.99
N VAL A 59 2.01 -4.98 -14.33
CA VAL A 59 1.46 -3.61 -14.31
C VAL A 59 0.17 -3.59 -13.50
N LEU A 60 0.17 -2.81 -12.42
CA LEU A 60 -0.98 -2.58 -11.55
C LEU A 60 -1.34 -1.09 -11.57
N GLN A 61 -2.65 -0.80 -11.64
CA GLN A 61 -3.20 0.55 -11.49
C GLN A 61 -3.80 0.67 -10.09
N GLY A 62 -3.40 1.72 -9.37
CA GLY A 62 -3.97 2.05 -8.07
C GLY A 62 -5.41 2.56 -8.18
N GLY A 63 -6.03 2.77 -7.01
CA GLY A 63 -7.31 3.43 -6.91
C GLY A 63 -7.22 4.92 -7.25
N GLU A 64 -8.34 5.48 -7.67
CA GLU A 64 -8.52 6.91 -7.94
C GLU A 64 -9.46 7.51 -6.91
N GLU A 65 -9.34 8.81 -6.67
CA GLU A 65 -10.31 9.53 -5.84
C GLU A 65 -11.68 9.54 -6.52
N MET A 66 -12.72 9.40 -5.70
CA MET A 66 -14.10 9.39 -6.13
C MET A 66 -14.90 10.45 -5.39
N GLN A 67 -15.90 10.99 -6.08
CA GLN A 67 -16.81 11.98 -5.54
C GLN A 67 -18.19 11.37 -5.32
N ARG A 68 -18.99 11.97 -4.44
CA ARG A 68 -20.38 11.57 -4.22
C ARG A 68 -21.23 12.05 -5.40
N TYR A 69 -21.66 11.09 -6.22
CA TYR A 69 -22.52 11.34 -7.38
C TYR A 69 -21.91 12.41 -8.31
N CYS A 70 -22.64 13.50 -8.57
CA CYS A 70 -22.22 14.63 -9.39
C CYS A 70 -21.75 15.86 -8.57
N THR A 71 -21.47 15.69 -7.27
CA THR A 71 -21.00 16.77 -6.39
C THR A 71 -19.47 16.80 -6.32
N ASP A 72 -18.90 17.86 -5.74
CA ASP A 72 -17.47 17.98 -5.42
C ASP A 72 -17.10 17.34 -4.06
N THR A 73 -18.05 16.67 -3.40
CA THR A 73 -17.80 16.04 -2.10
C THR A 73 -17.00 14.74 -2.28
N SER A 74 -15.72 14.78 -1.92
CA SER A 74 -14.83 13.62 -1.99
C SER A 74 -15.21 12.51 -1.01
N ILE A 75 -15.10 11.26 -1.45
CA ILE A 75 -15.15 10.06 -0.61
C ILE A 75 -13.73 9.81 -0.08
N ILE A 76 -13.62 9.45 1.20
CA ILE A 76 -12.32 9.11 1.81
C ILE A 76 -11.68 7.99 0.99
N PHE A 77 -10.50 8.26 0.47
CA PHE A 77 -9.79 7.33 -0.39
C PHE A 77 -9.28 6.13 0.41
N ARG A 78 -9.52 4.93 -0.12
CA ARG A 78 -8.92 3.67 0.34
C ARG A 78 -8.38 2.93 -0.87
N GLN A 79 -7.11 2.54 -0.78
CA GLN A 79 -6.37 1.95 -1.90
C GLN A 79 -6.99 0.64 -2.40
N GLU A 80 -6.82 0.34 -3.70
CA GLU A 80 -7.15 -0.97 -4.26
C GLU A 80 -6.32 -2.09 -3.58
N SER A 81 -6.93 -3.23 -3.26
CA SER A 81 -6.34 -4.25 -2.38
C SER A 81 -5.10 -4.94 -2.97
N PHE A 82 -5.07 -5.25 -4.27
CA PHE A 82 -3.90 -5.85 -4.91
C PHE A 82 -2.76 -4.85 -5.03
N PHE A 83 -3.06 -3.59 -5.36
CA PHE A 83 -2.08 -2.51 -5.38
C PHE A 83 -1.48 -2.25 -3.99
N HIS A 84 -2.31 -2.19 -2.96
CA HIS A 84 -1.86 -2.06 -1.58
C HIS A 84 -0.97 -3.23 -1.16
N TRP A 85 -1.37 -4.48 -1.48
CA TRP A 85 -0.58 -5.67 -1.14
C TRP A 85 0.83 -5.66 -1.77
N ALA A 86 0.97 -5.11 -2.98
CA ALA A 86 2.24 -5.04 -3.68
C ALA A 86 3.11 -3.82 -3.30
N PHE A 87 2.51 -2.67 -2.95
CA PHE A 87 3.25 -1.41 -2.80
C PHE A 87 3.03 -0.65 -1.49
N GLY A 88 1.95 -0.90 -0.76
CA GLY A 88 1.66 -0.16 0.49
C GLY A 88 1.35 1.32 0.31
N VAL A 89 1.10 1.76 -0.93
CA VAL A 89 0.90 3.17 -1.30
C VAL A 89 -0.49 3.67 -0.87
N ILE A 90 -0.52 4.84 -0.24
CA ILE A 90 -1.75 5.46 0.27
C ILE A 90 -2.29 6.59 -0.61
N GLU A 91 -1.49 7.11 -1.54
CA GLU A 91 -1.94 8.15 -2.50
C GLU A 91 -2.78 7.55 -3.63
N SER A 92 -3.72 8.35 -4.14
CA SER A 92 -4.57 8.02 -5.27
C SER A 92 -3.84 8.24 -6.61
N GLY A 93 -4.38 7.66 -7.69
CA GLY A 93 -3.94 7.92 -9.06
C GLY A 93 -2.55 7.38 -9.41
N CYS A 94 -1.99 6.47 -8.61
CA CYS A 94 -0.67 5.89 -8.86
C CYS A 94 -0.74 4.63 -9.76
N TYR A 95 0.38 4.30 -10.39
CA TYR A 95 0.61 2.98 -11.01
C TYR A 95 1.87 2.36 -10.42
N GLY A 96 1.99 1.05 -10.52
CA GLY A 96 3.10 0.31 -9.96
C GLY A 96 3.44 -0.83 -10.90
N VAL A 97 4.73 -0.94 -11.22
CA VAL A 97 5.23 -1.99 -12.10
C VAL A 97 6.34 -2.77 -11.44
N ILE A 98 6.43 -4.04 -11.79
CA ILE A 98 7.43 -4.97 -11.25
C ILE A 98 8.00 -5.77 -12.42
N ASP A 99 9.29 -5.61 -12.67
CA ASP A 99 10.01 -6.45 -13.62
C ASP A 99 10.10 -7.87 -13.04
N VAL A 100 9.57 -8.86 -13.75
CA VAL A 100 9.44 -10.22 -13.21
C VAL A 100 10.81 -10.86 -13.02
N ASP A 101 11.77 -10.62 -13.92
CA ASP A 101 13.06 -11.30 -13.90
C ASP A 101 13.97 -10.78 -12.79
N THR A 102 14.01 -9.46 -12.60
CA THR A 102 14.88 -8.79 -11.62
C THR A 102 14.19 -8.51 -10.29
N GLY A 103 12.85 -8.47 -10.26
CA GLY A 103 12.07 -8.00 -9.11
C GLY A 103 12.09 -6.49 -8.92
N LYS A 104 12.70 -5.73 -9.85
CA LYS A 104 12.81 -4.27 -9.76
C LYS A 104 11.44 -3.62 -9.85
N SER A 105 11.16 -2.77 -8.88
CA SER A 105 9.88 -2.07 -8.70
C SER A 105 9.97 -0.60 -9.09
N THR A 106 9.03 -0.14 -9.91
CA THR A 106 8.89 1.28 -10.26
C THR A 106 7.49 1.77 -9.89
N LEU A 107 7.42 2.83 -9.09
CA LEU A 107 6.17 3.51 -8.76
C LEU A 107 5.98 4.72 -9.68
N PHE A 108 4.78 4.90 -10.19
CA PHE A 108 4.38 6.06 -10.96
C PHE A 108 3.42 6.90 -10.13
N VAL A 109 3.80 8.14 -9.83
CA VAL A 109 3.02 9.08 -9.02
C VAL A 109 2.46 10.22 -9.88
N PRO A 110 1.29 10.80 -9.56
CA PRO A 110 0.76 11.93 -10.32
C PRO A 110 1.72 13.12 -10.34
N ARG A 111 1.87 13.77 -11.49
CA ARG A 111 2.49 15.10 -11.58
C ARG A 111 1.47 16.15 -11.18
N LEU A 112 1.59 16.67 -9.96
CA LEU A 112 0.61 17.58 -9.39
C LEU A 112 0.83 19.04 -9.84
N PRO A 113 -0.23 19.83 -10.07
CA PRO A 113 -0.12 21.24 -10.43
C PRO A 113 0.31 22.09 -9.22
N PRO A 114 0.88 23.29 -9.44
CA PRO A 114 1.30 24.17 -8.34
C PRO A 114 0.19 24.52 -7.34
N SER A 115 -1.06 24.63 -7.79
CA SER A 115 -2.21 24.92 -6.93
C SER A 115 -2.44 23.84 -5.85
N TYR A 116 -1.98 22.61 -6.07
CA TYR A 116 -2.10 21.52 -5.09
C TYR A 116 -1.44 21.90 -3.75
N ALA A 117 -0.33 22.64 -3.81
CA ALA A 117 0.38 23.13 -2.63
C ALA A 117 -0.49 23.99 -1.69
N THR A 118 -1.45 24.72 -2.26
CA THR A 118 -2.34 25.62 -1.53
C THR A 118 -3.50 24.86 -0.87
N TRP A 119 -4.05 23.84 -1.54
CA TRP A 119 -5.30 23.19 -1.12
C TRP A 119 -5.11 21.85 -0.41
N MET A 120 -4.17 21.04 -0.89
CA MET A 120 -4.03 19.65 -0.50
C MET A 120 -2.75 19.39 0.32
N GLY A 121 -1.81 20.34 0.29
CA GLY A 121 -0.56 20.29 1.05
C GLY A 121 0.67 20.09 0.17
N LYS A 122 1.79 19.76 0.81
CA LYS A 122 3.11 19.76 0.17
C LYS A 122 3.17 18.87 -1.08
N ILE A 123 3.67 19.42 -2.18
CA ILE A 123 4.02 18.64 -3.37
C ILE A 123 5.38 17.96 -3.11
N HIS A 124 5.35 16.64 -2.98
CA HIS A 124 6.54 15.84 -2.70
C HIS A 124 7.31 15.49 -3.98
N SER A 125 8.64 15.34 -3.87
CA SER A 125 9.51 14.92 -4.97
C SER A 125 9.42 13.41 -5.25
N LYS A 126 9.94 12.97 -6.40
CA LYS A 126 10.04 11.54 -6.73
C LYS A 126 10.91 10.79 -5.72
N GLU A 127 11.99 11.42 -5.29
CA GLU A 127 12.94 10.89 -4.30
C GLU A 127 12.25 10.67 -2.94
N HIS A 128 11.37 11.59 -2.53
CA HIS A 128 10.58 11.41 -1.32
C HIS A 128 9.74 10.13 -1.37
N PHE A 129 9.03 9.87 -2.48
CA PHE A 129 8.23 8.66 -2.63
C PHE A 129 9.09 7.40 -2.73
N LYS A 130 10.27 7.51 -3.34
CA LYS A 130 11.23 6.41 -3.44
C LYS A 130 11.67 5.95 -2.06
N GLU A 131 12.07 6.91 -1.22
CA GLU A 131 12.45 6.67 0.17
C GLU A 131 11.26 6.19 1.01
N LYS A 132 10.09 6.84 0.89
CA LYS A 132 8.88 6.50 1.63
C LYS A 132 8.42 5.07 1.41
N TYR A 133 8.45 4.59 0.16
CA TYR A 133 7.92 3.28 -0.23
C TYR A 133 8.96 2.19 -0.43
N ALA A 134 10.25 2.51 -0.24
CA ALA A 134 11.35 1.58 -0.49
C ALA A 134 11.22 0.85 -1.84
N VAL A 135 10.96 1.62 -2.89
CA VAL A 135 10.92 1.15 -4.29
C VAL A 135 12.21 1.52 -5.02
N ASP A 136 12.53 0.83 -6.10
CA ASP A 136 13.80 1.02 -6.81
C ASP A 136 13.82 2.32 -7.63
N ASN A 137 12.66 2.70 -8.18
CA ASN A 137 12.50 3.87 -9.01
C ASN A 137 11.13 4.52 -8.83
N VAL A 138 11.06 5.82 -9.06
CA VAL A 138 9.82 6.59 -9.10
C VAL A 138 9.82 7.45 -10.36
N GLN A 139 8.70 7.45 -11.08
CA GLN A 139 8.47 8.27 -12.27
C GLN A 139 7.09 8.92 -12.19
N TYR A 140 6.75 9.79 -13.14
CA TYR A 140 5.41 10.37 -13.17
C TYR A 140 4.45 9.55 -14.04
N THR A 141 3.15 9.58 -13.72
CA THR A 141 2.13 8.78 -14.41
C THR A 141 1.99 9.11 -15.89
N ASP A 142 2.22 10.36 -16.28
CA ASP A 142 2.28 10.81 -17.69
C ASP A 142 3.48 10.24 -18.46
N GLU A 143 4.46 9.65 -17.77
CA GLU A 143 5.68 9.07 -18.36
C GLU A 143 5.61 7.53 -18.46
N ILE A 144 4.51 6.89 -18.03
CA ILE A 144 4.44 5.42 -17.94
C ILE A 144 4.71 4.70 -19.27
N ALA A 145 4.10 5.18 -20.36
CA ALA A 145 4.27 4.57 -21.67
C ALA A 145 5.71 4.70 -22.20
N SER A 146 6.34 5.87 -22.01
CA SER A 146 7.72 6.09 -22.47
C SER A 146 8.72 5.26 -21.67
N VAL A 147 8.54 5.20 -20.34
CA VAL A 147 9.36 4.39 -19.43
C VAL A 147 9.24 2.91 -19.77
N LEU A 148 8.02 2.37 -19.92
CA LEU A 148 7.83 0.96 -20.31
C LEU A 148 8.36 0.67 -21.71
N THR A 149 8.21 1.59 -22.67
CA THR A 149 8.80 1.43 -24.02
C THR A 149 10.33 1.31 -23.94
N SER A 150 10.98 2.12 -23.11
CA SER A 150 12.44 2.07 -22.93
C SER A 150 12.94 0.75 -22.32
N GLN A 151 12.12 0.09 -21.52
CA GLN A 151 12.43 -1.21 -20.90
C GLN A 151 12.31 -2.38 -21.88
N LYS A 152 11.58 -2.18 -23.00
CA LYS A 152 11.34 -3.20 -24.04
C LYS A 152 10.79 -4.52 -23.47
N PRO A 153 9.69 -4.50 -22.70
CA PRO A 153 9.12 -5.72 -22.12
C PRO A 153 8.58 -6.65 -23.21
N SER A 154 8.69 -7.95 -23.00
CA SER A 154 8.11 -8.96 -23.89
C SER A 154 6.58 -9.01 -23.79
N ALA A 155 6.06 -8.85 -22.58
CA ALA A 155 4.64 -8.75 -22.28
C ALA A 155 4.40 -7.92 -21.01
N LEU A 156 3.26 -7.21 -20.98
CA LEU A 156 2.72 -6.61 -19.78
C LEU A 156 1.72 -7.58 -19.15
N LEU A 157 1.95 -7.97 -17.91
CA LEU A 157 1.04 -8.81 -17.13
C LEU A 157 0.10 -7.91 -16.33
N THR A 158 -1.17 -7.88 -16.70
CA THR A 158 -2.19 -7.03 -16.10
C THR A 158 -3.19 -7.84 -15.28
N LEU A 159 -3.83 -7.19 -14.30
CA LEU A 159 -4.73 -7.85 -13.35
C LEU A 159 -6.15 -7.91 -13.89
N ARG A 160 -6.64 -9.10 -14.26
CA ARG A 160 -8.06 -9.32 -14.58
C ARG A 160 -8.50 -10.70 -14.11
N GLY A 161 -9.58 -10.74 -13.34
CA GLY A 161 -10.18 -11.98 -12.84
C GLY A 161 -11.46 -11.70 -12.07
N VAL A 162 -12.20 -12.75 -11.73
CA VAL A 162 -13.49 -12.64 -11.04
C VAL A 162 -13.27 -12.85 -9.55
N ASN A 163 -13.71 -11.90 -8.73
CA ASN A 163 -13.85 -12.10 -7.30
C ASN A 163 -15.01 -13.06 -7.04
N THR A 164 -14.77 -14.17 -6.35
CA THR A 164 -15.74 -15.24 -6.15
C THR A 164 -16.85 -14.89 -5.16
N ASP A 165 -16.65 -13.91 -4.29
CA ASP A 165 -17.65 -13.48 -3.30
C ASP A 165 -18.60 -12.44 -3.92
N SER A 166 -18.07 -11.47 -4.67
CA SER A 166 -18.86 -10.37 -5.25
C SER A 166 -19.32 -10.62 -6.69
N GLY A 167 -18.73 -11.60 -7.39
CA GLY A 167 -18.92 -11.82 -8.82
C GLY A 167 -18.33 -10.71 -9.72
N SER A 168 -17.69 -9.70 -9.14
CA SER A 168 -17.14 -8.56 -9.89
C SER A 168 -15.83 -8.90 -10.57
N VAL A 169 -15.60 -8.33 -11.74
CA VAL A 169 -14.32 -8.46 -12.46
C VAL A 169 -13.35 -7.38 -11.98
N CYS A 170 -12.13 -7.77 -11.59
CA CYS A 170 -11.06 -6.83 -11.26
C CYS A 170 -10.77 -5.91 -12.45
N ARG A 171 -10.69 -4.60 -12.20
CA ARG A 171 -10.35 -3.59 -13.21
C ARG A 171 -8.91 -3.78 -13.68
N GLU A 172 -8.76 -4.06 -14.97
CA GLU A 172 -7.45 -4.18 -15.62
C GLU A 172 -6.77 -2.81 -15.70
N ALA A 173 -5.46 -2.77 -15.48
CA ALA A 173 -4.69 -1.54 -15.61
C ALA A 173 -4.71 -1.04 -17.06
N SER A 174 -4.95 0.25 -17.25
CA SER A 174 -4.95 0.90 -18.56
C SER A 174 -4.29 2.27 -18.48
N PHE A 175 -3.51 2.62 -19.49
CA PHE A 175 -2.88 3.94 -19.63
C PHE A 175 -2.77 4.31 -21.10
N ASP A 176 -2.62 5.61 -21.40
CA ASP A 176 -2.50 6.05 -22.78
C ASP A 176 -1.25 5.46 -23.46
N GLY A 177 -1.42 4.83 -24.63
CA GLY A 177 -0.37 4.11 -25.33
C GLY A 177 -0.18 2.64 -24.93
N ILE A 178 -0.95 2.08 -23.98
CA ILE A 178 -0.85 0.65 -23.60
C ILE A 178 -1.10 -0.30 -24.78
N SER A 179 -1.89 0.12 -25.77
CA SER A 179 -2.21 -0.66 -26.98
C SER A 179 -0.99 -0.98 -27.86
N LYS A 180 0.15 -0.30 -27.64
CA LYS A 180 1.42 -0.58 -28.34
C LYS A 180 2.17 -1.78 -27.77
N PHE A 181 1.73 -2.30 -26.63
CA PHE A 181 2.37 -3.41 -25.93
C PHE A 181 1.60 -4.71 -26.12
N ASN A 182 2.31 -5.82 -26.02
CA ASN A 182 1.69 -7.13 -25.85
C ASN A 182 1.17 -7.25 -24.41
N VAL A 183 -0.13 -7.41 -24.22
CA VAL A 183 -0.77 -7.45 -22.89
C VAL A 183 -1.35 -8.83 -22.63
N ASN A 184 -1.03 -9.40 -21.47
CA ASN A 184 -1.62 -10.63 -20.96
C ASN A 184 -2.34 -10.37 -19.63
N ASN A 185 -3.65 -10.54 -19.65
CA ASN A 185 -4.51 -10.29 -18.50
C ASN A 185 -5.01 -11.57 -17.81
N ARG A 186 -4.45 -12.74 -18.15
CA ARG A 186 -4.93 -14.04 -17.67
C ARG A 186 -4.00 -14.65 -16.63
N ILE A 187 -2.69 -14.42 -16.76
CA ILE A 187 -1.68 -15.08 -15.90
C ILE A 187 -1.64 -14.45 -14.51
N LEU A 188 -1.67 -13.11 -14.41
CA LEU A 188 -1.36 -12.44 -13.15
C LEU A 188 -2.35 -12.75 -12.02
N HIS A 189 -3.65 -12.73 -12.31
CA HIS A 189 -4.71 -12.85 -11.30
C HIS A 189 -4.59 -14.11 -10.42
N PRO A 190 -4.57 -15.35 -10.97
CA PRO A 190 -4.44 -16.54 -10.13
C PRO A 190 -3.14 -16.55 -9.31
N GLU A 191 -2.04 -16.03 -9.86
CA GLU A 191 -0.74 -16.06 -9.18
C GLU A 191 -0.66 -15.10 -8.00
N ILE A 192 -1.13 -13.86 -8.18
CA ILE A 192 -1.16 -12.87 -7.09
C ILE A 192 -2.22 -13.21 -6.04
N VAL A 193 -3.34 -13.81 -6.44
CA VAL A 193 -4.35 -14.31 -5.49
C VAL A 193 -3.75 -15.39 -4.60
N GLU A 194 -3.04 -16.37 -5.16
CA GLU A 194 -2.42 -17.44 -4.37
C GLU A 194 -1.38 -16.89 -3.38
N CYS A 195 -0.59 -15.90 -3.79
CA CYS A 195 0.33 -15.20 -2.88
C CYS A 195 -0.41 -14.51 -1.71
N ARG A 196 -1.61 -13.97 -1.94
CA ARG A 196 -2.45 -13.32 -0.91
C ARG A 196 -3.17 -14.30 0.01
N VAL A 197 -3.36 -15.56 -0.40
CA VAL A 197 -3.93 -16.61 0.46
C VAL A 197 -3.02 -16.86 1.66
N PHE A 198 -1.71 -16.99 1.43
CA PHE A 198 -0.71 -17.26 2.46
C PHE A 198 -0.07 -15.97 2.98
N LYS A 199 -0.18 -15.71 4.28
CA LYS A 199 0.33 -14.49 4.92
C LYS A 199 1.77 -14.69 5.33
N THR A 200 2.61 -13.68 5.10
CA THR A 200 3.94 -13.59 5.68
C THR A 200 3.85 -13.25 7.17
N ASP A 201 4.92 -13.47 7.92
CA ASP A 201 4.98 -13.08 9.34
C ASP A 201 4.75 -11.57 9.52
N MET A 202 5.25 -10.74 8.60
CA MET A 202 5.00 -9.29 8.63
C MET A 202 3.52 -8.94 8.43
N GLU A 203 2.80 -9.65 7.55
CA GLU A 203 1.35 -9.49 7.40
C GLU A 203 0.59 -10.01 8.63
N LEU A 204 1.04 -11.12 9.21
CA LEU A 204 0.45 -11.67 10.44
C LEU A 204 0.58 -10.71 11.62
N GLU A 205 1.69 -9.99 11.77
CA GLU A 205 1.83 -8.94 12.79
C GLU A 205 0.78 -7.83 12.64
N VAL A 206 0.51 -7.39 11.40
CA VAL A 206 -0.56 -6.42 11.14
C VAL A 206 -1.93 -6.98 11.53
N LEU A 207 -2.21 -8.24 11.19
CA LEU A 207 -3.47 -8.90 11.55
C LEU A 207 -3.61 -9.14 13.06
N ARG A 208 -2.52 -9.44 13.77
CA ARG A 208 -2.52 -9.56 15.24
C ARG A 208 -2.85 -8.22 15.87
N TYR A 209 -2.24 -7.13 15.38
CA TYR A 209 -2.53 -5.79 15.85
C TYR A 209 -3.99 -5.38 15.61
N THR A 210 -4.54 -5.59 14.42
CA THR A 210 -5.94 -5.26 14.14
C THR A 210 -6.90 -6.06 15.02
N ASN A 211 -6.66 -7.37 15.19
CA ASN A 211 -7.45 -8.20 16.09
C ASN A 211 -7.36 -7.73 17.55
N ARG A 212 -6.18 -7.31 18.01
CA ARG A 212 -6.00 -6.78 19.37
C ARG A 212 -6.86 -5.53 19.59
N ILE A 213 -6.74 -4.53 18.72
CA ILE A 213 -7.49 -3.27 18.84
C ILE A 213 -9.00 -3.51 18.70
N SER A 214 -9.44 -4.34 17.75
CA SER A 214 -10.86 -4.67 17.62
C SER A 214 -11.39 -5.46 18.81
N SER A 215 -10.59 -6.34 19.40
CA SER A 215 -10.97 -7.08 20.62
C SER A 215 -11.08 -6.15 21.84
N GLU A 216 -10.14 -5.20 21.97
CA GLU A 216 -10.21 -4.14 22.98
C GLU A 216 -11.50 -3.33 22.82
N ALA A 217 -11.80 -2.84 21.62
CA ALA A 217 -13.03 -2.11 21.33
C ALA A 217 -14.30 -2.94 21.64
N HIS A 218 -14.32 -4.22 21.28
CA HIS A 218 -15.45 -5.09 21.61
C HIS A 218 -15.65 -5.26 23.13
N ARG A 219 -14.57 -5.31 23.93
CA ARG A 219 -14.68 -5.36 25.39
C ARG A 219 -15.31 -4.09 25.95
N GLU A 220 -14.91 -2.92 25.45
CA GLU A 220 -15.49 -1.65 25.86
C GLU A 220 -16.99 -1.60 25.53
N ILE A 221 -17.38 -1.92 24.29
CA ILE A 221 -18.79 -1.95 23.87
C ILE A 221 -19.62 -2.88 24.77
N ILE A 222 -19.14 -4.09 25.05
CA ILE A 222 -19.85 -5.04 25.93
C ILE A 222 -19.98 -4.49 27.36
N GLY A 223 -18.99 -3.74 27.83
CA GLY A 223 -19.05 -3.00 29.10
C GLY A 223 -20.13 -1.93 29.11
N PHE A 224 -20.28 -1.17 28.02
CA PHE A 224 -21.27 -0.10 27.86
C PHE A 224 -22.72 -0.61 27.70
N VAL A 225 -22.94 -1.69 26.95
CA VAL A 225 -24.30 -2.22 26.62
C VAL A 225 -25.11 -2.62 27.87
N LYS A 226 -24.46 -2.88 29.01
CA LYS A 226 -25.18 -3.14 30.27
C LYS A 226 -25.82 -1.90 30.90
N LYS A 227 -25.49 -0.68 30.45
CA LYS A 227 -25.95 0.58 31.07
C LYS A 227 -27.06 1.30 30.30
N GLU A 228 -27.12 1.23 28.98
CA GLU A 228 -28.16 1.94 28.20
C GLU A 228 -28.51 1.17 26.92
N VAL A 229 -29.80 0.86 26.74
CA VAL A 229 -30.34 0.49 25.43
C VAL A 229 -31.65 1.25 25.21
N LEU A 230 -31.55 2.38 24.52
CA LEU A 230 -32.62 2.92 23.68
C LEU A 230 -32.04 3.11 22.26
N GLY A 231 -32.81 2.67 21.27
CA GLY A 231 -32.33 2.29 19.93
C GLY A 231 -31.43 3.30 19.21
N THR A 232 -30.52 2.75 18.42
CA THR A 232 -29.56 3.37 17.46
C THR A 232 -28.13 3.70 17.95
N GLY A 233 -27.81 3.56 19.24
CA GLY A 233 -26.53 4.04 19.81
C GLY A 233 -25.31 3.09 19.85
N ILE A 234 -25.29 1.92 19.20
CA ILE A 234 -24.12 1.00 19.30
C ILE A 234 -23.07 1.25 18.20
N VAL A 235 -23.45 1.92 17.09
CA VAL A 235 -22.56 2.17 15.93
C VAL A 235 -21.99 3.60 15.93
N SER A 236 -22.42 4.46 16.85
CA SER A 236 -21.88 5.80 17.02
C SER A 236 -21.62 6.05 18.49
N GLU A 237 -20.40 5.79 18.95
CA GLU A 237 -20.07 6.08 20.34
C GLU A 237 -19.78 7.58 20.49
N GLN A 238 -20.68 8.22 21.23
CA GLN A 238 -20.46 9.48 21.92
C GLN A 238 -19.13 9.42 22.69
N ALA A 239 -18.06 9.92 22.07
CA ALA A 239 -16.82 10.31 22.74
C ALA A 239 -16.70 11.84 22.87
N VAL A 240 -17.83 12.56 22.85
CA VAL A 240 -17.87 14.04 22.96
C VAL A 240 -18.40 14.51 24.32
N SER A 241 -18.93 13.62 25.17
CA SER A 241 -19.45 14.01 26.50
C SER A 241 -18.45 13.91 27.65
N ASP A 242 -17.25 13.34 27.44
CA ASP A 242 -16.22 13.21 28.49
C ASP A 242 -15.18 14.34 28.47
N LEU A 243 -15.31 15.31 27.55
CA LEU A 243 -14.66 16.61 27.70
C LEU A 243 -15.60 17.47 28.55
N GLY A 244 -15.34 17.49 29.85
CA GLY A 244 -16.08 18.32 30.81
C GLY A 244 -16.19 19.79 30.37
N PRO A 245 -17.17 20.54 30.89
CA PRO A 245 -17.41 21.91 30.47
C PRO A 245 -16.14 22.75 30.68
N MET A 246 -15.56 23.26 29.60
CA MET A 246 -14.68 24.42 29.67
C MET A 246 -15.55 25.66 29.87
N GLU A 247 -16.00 25.85 31.11
CA GLU A 247 -16.56 27.10 31.57
C GLU A 247 -16.12 27.30 33.03
N GLU A 248 -14.99 27.99 33.20
CA GLU A 248 -14.72 28.97 34.26
C GLU A 248 -13.23 29.36 34.23
N MET A 249 -12.93 30.50 33.60
CA MET A 249 -11.96 31.48 34.11
C MET A 249 -12.13 32.75 33.28
N ILE A 250 -13.18 33.51 33.62
CA ILE A 250 -13.13 34.96 33.54
C ILE A 250 -12.47 35.42 34.84
N ASP A 251 -11.24 35.92 34.71
CA ASP A 251 -10.85 37.24 35.22
C ASP A 251 -9.77 37.80 34.29
#